data_AF-A0A9P5U9W1-F1
#
_entry.id   AF-A0A9P5U9W1-F1
#
_cell.length_a   1.000
_cell.length_b   1.000
_cell.length_c   1.000
_cell.angle_alpha   90.00
_cell.angle_beta   90.00
_cell.angle_gamma   90.00
#
_symmetry.space_group_name_H-M   'P 1'
#
loop_
_entity.id
_entity.type
_entity.pdbx_description
1 polymer ?
#
loop_
_entity_poly.entity_id
_entity_poly.type
_entity_poly.pdbx_seq_one_letter_code
_entity_poly.pdbx_strand_id
1 'polypeptide(L)'
;MTSDVNEPLQGGKILSNSVDRRLLQAIESRLLAVSAFVSETPSDEKDTNVLEEIQVELESIASLESELSSSRATIADLITRIDKSHTRLKANLLEGLSTFPPVLNRKRKASDDLVAATIEASLVKLSLLRAQSYQKLYGFTSDTEPDATMAKALTTAHGKLKEEAHGLLEEEHALDAQIEEYERLTRLVDGDSGTEFAQVVEDYIRVEKESEECRRDLRRLGSTGN
;
A
#
# COMPACT_ATOMS: atom_id res chain seq x y z
N MET A 1 -39.78 11.04 12.33
CA MET A 1 -38.70 10.71 13.28
C MET A 1 -37.69 11.86 13.18
N THR A 2 -37.90 12.96 13.91
CA THR A 2 -37.30 13.22 15.25
C THR A 2 -35.77 13.16 15.14
N SER A 3 -34.99 14.23 15.31
CA SER A 3 -35.01 15.31 16.31
C SER A 3 -34.15 16.47 15.77
N ASP A 4 -34.56 17.72 15.93
CA ASP A 4 -34.07 18.62 17.00
C ASP A 4 -32.60 18.40 17.38
N VAL A 5 -31.73 19.34 16.98
CA VAL A 5 -30.84 20.12 17.88
C VAL A 5 -30.39 21.35 17.09
N ASN A 6 -31.22 22.39 17.08
CA ASN A 6 -30.76 23.74 16.78
C ASN A 6 -30.47 24.37 18.15
N GLU A 7 -29.22 24.33 18.62
CA GLU A 7 -28.80 25.05 19.83
C GLU A 7 -28.81 26.55 19.55
N PRO A 8 -29.70 27.36 20.15
CA PRO A 8 -29.54 28.78 20.15
C PRO A 8 -28.80 29.19 21.42
N LEU A 9 -27.64 29.80 21.22
CA LEU A 9 -27.22 30.99 21.98
C LEU A 9 -27.17 30.83 23.51
N GLN A 10 -26.22 30.05 24.02
CA GLN A 10 -25.77 30.21 25.41
C GLN A 10 -25.18 31.62 25.66
N GLY A 11 -24.68 32.32 24.63
CA GLY A 11 -24.18 33.69 24.73
C GLY A 11 -25.24 34.76 25.05
N GLY A 12 -26.51 34.54 24.66
CA GLY A 12 -27.60 35.48 24.94
C GLY A 12 -27.99 35.50 26.42
N LYS A 13 -27.93 34.35 27.10
CA LYS A 13 -28.25 34.24 28.55
C LYS A 13 -27.21 34.91 29.44
N ILE A 14 -25.92 34.82 29.08
CA ILE A 14 -24.85 35.44 29.87
C ILE A 14 -24.87 36.97 29.73
N LEU A 15 -25.16 37.48 28.53
CA LEU A 15 -25.33 38.91 28.30
C LEU A 15 -26.62 39.46 28.95
N SER A 16 -27.75 38.74 28.88
CA SER A 16 -29.00 39.11 29.56
C SER A 16 -28.77 39.25 31.07
N ASN A 17 -28.20 38.22 31.72
CA ASN A 17 -27.99 38.24 33.17
C ASN A 17 -27.07 39.37 33.64
N SER A 18 -26.12 39.80 32.81
CA SER A 18 -25.22 40.92 33.10
C SER A 18 -25.93 42.27 32.95
N VAL A 19 -26.74 42.43 31.90
CA VAL A 19 -27.53 43.64 31.64
C VAL A 19 -28.66 43.77 32.67
N ASP A 20 -29.32 42.68 33.01
CA ASP A 20 -30.39 42.63 34.02
C ASP A 20 -29.86 42.98 35.41
N ARG A 21 -28.65 42.51 35.77
CA ARG A 21 -27.98 42.90 37.02
C ARG A 21 -27.60 44.38 37.05
N ARG A 22 -27.13 44.94 35.94
CA ARG A 22 -26.81 46.37 35.84
C ARG A 22 -28.05 47.24 35.90
N LEU A 23 -29.15 46.82 35.27
CA LEU A 23 -30.44 47.49 35.34
C LEU A 23 -31.01 47.46 36.75
N LEU A 24 -30.98 46.31 37.43
CA LEU A 24 -31.43 46.20 38.83
C LEU A 24 -30.59 47.09 39.76
N GLN A 25 -29.27 47.11 39.60
CA GLN A 25 -28.40 47.97 40.40
C GLN A 25 -28.64 49.46 40.14
N ALA A 26 -28.95 49.85 38.90
CA ALA A 26 -29.29 51.22 38.54
C ALA A 26 -30.69 51.63 39.06
N ILE A 27 -31.64 50.69 39.11
CA ILE A 27 -32.97 50.93 39.69
C ILE A 27 -32.87 51.06 41.22
N GLU A 28 -32.09 50.20 41.88
CA GLU A 28 -31.87 50.28 43.33
C GLU A 28 -31.14 51.57 43.73
N SER A 29 -30.11 51.99 42.97
CA SER A 29 -29.43 53.25 43.24
C SER A 29 -30.35 54.47 43.02
N ARG A 30 -31.23 54.42 42.00
CA ARG A 30 -32.24 55.46 41.76
C ARG A 30 -33.33 55.48 42.81
N LEU A 31 -33.81 54.33 43.28
CA LEU A 31 -34.78 54.25 44.37
C LEU A 31 -34.19 54.78 45.69
N LEU A 32 -32.91 54.52 45.95
CA LEU A 32 -32.22 55.09 47.10
C LEU A 32 -32.10 56.62 46.98
N ALA A 33 -31.77 57.14 45.80
CA ALA A 33 -31.72 58.59 45.55
C ALA A 33 -33.10 59.26 45.73
N VAL A 34 -34.17 58.64 45.20
CA VAL A 34 -35.54 59.14 45.37
C VAL A 34 -36.00 59.04 46.84
N SER A 35 -35.63 57.98 47.56
CA SER A 35 -35.97 57.84 48.98
C SER A 35 -35.26 58.88 49.85
N ALA A 36 -34.00 59.21 49.54
CA ALA A 36 -33.25 60.27 50.20
C ALA A 36 -33.87 61.66 49.93
N PHE A 37 -34.35 61.87 48.69
CA PHE A 37 -35.04 63.09 48.28
C PHE A 37 -36.38 63.30 49.03
N VAL A 38 -37.19 62.25 49.20
CA VAL A 38 -38.48 62.33 49.91
C VAL A 38 -38.30 62.59 51.42
N SER A 39 -37.14 62.27 51.99
CA SER A 39 -36.84 62.51 53.41
C SER A 39 -36.32 63.93 53.74
N GLU A 40 -36.01 64.78 52.76
CA GLU A 40 -35.64 66.19 52.99
C GLU A 40 -36.89 67.09 52.94
N THR A 41 -37.25 67.72 54.06
CA THR A 41 -38.42 68.61 54.20
C THR A 41 -38.31 69.90 53.35
N PRO A 42 -39.44 70.51 52.93
CA PRO A 42 -39.47 71.51 51.87
C PRO A 42 -38.87 72.85 52.31
N SER A 43 -37.85 73.30 51.58
CA SER A 43 -37.35 74.68 51.58
C SER A 43 -37.42 75.16 50.14
N ASP A 44 -38.24 76.20 49.90
CA ASP A 44 -38.73 76.70 48.59
C ASP A 44 -37.67 77.14 47.56
N GLU A 45 -36.37 76.91 47.78
CA GLU A 45 -35.29 77.22 46.83
C GLU A 45 -34.70 75.97 46.12
N LYS A 46 -35.07 74.75 46.53
CA LYS A 46 -34.58 73.50 45.92
C LYS A 46 -35.42 73.00 44.73
N ASP A 47 -36.65 73.47 44.57
CA ASP A 47 -37.61 72.93 43.59
C ASP A 47 -37.26 73.28 42.13
N THR A 48 -36.48 74.33 41.87
CA THR A 48 -36.04 74.69 40.51
C THR A 48 -34.91 73.79 40.01
N ASN A 49 -34.01 73.36 40.90
CA ASN A 49 -32.85 72.53 40.55
C ASN A 49 -33.25 71.09 40.19
N VAL A 50 -34.30 70.57 40.85
CA VAL A 50 -34.86 69.24 40.60
C VAL A 50 -35.58 69.18 39.26
N LEU A 51 -36.27 70.26 38.87
CA LEU A 51 -36.92 70.37 37.57
C LEU A 51 -35.91 70.38 36.42
N GLU A 52 -34.79 71.08 36.59
CA GLU A 52 -33.68 71.07 35.62
C GLU A 52 -32.99 69.70 35.55
N GLU A 53 -32.75 69.05 36.69
CA GLU A 53 -32.12 67.71 36.73
C GLU A 53 -33.03 66.63 36.10
N ILE A 54 -34.35 66.72 36.32
CA ILE A 54 -35.34 65.86 35.64
C ILE A 54 -35.37 66.14 34.13
N GLN A 55 -35.26 67.39 33.70
CA GLN A 55 -35.21 67.73 32.27
C GLN A 55 -33.95 67.19 31.59
N VAL A 56 -32.78 67.31 32.25
CA VAL A 56 -31.52 66.75 31.76
C VAL A 56 -31.58 65.21 31.68
N GLU A 57 -32.18 64.56 32.67
CA GLU A 57 -32.38 63.10 32.65
C GLU A 57 -33.39 62.67 31.58
N LEU A 58 -34.45 63.44 31.33
CA LEU A 58 -35.38 63.18 30.22
C LEU A 58 -34.71 63.34 28.86
N GLU A 59 -33.85 64.34 28.68
CA GLU A 59 -33.07 64.53 27.46
C GLU A 59 -32.03 63.41 27.28
N SER A 60 -31.40 62.99 28.37
CA SER A 60 -30.50 61.82 28.39
C SER A 60 -31.23 60.54 27.98
N ILE A 61 -32.41 60.27 28.54
CA ILE A 61 -33.25 59.13 28.16
C ILE A 61 -33.64 59.21 26.68
N ALA A 62 -34.07 60.38 26.19
CA ALA A 62 -34.42 60.56 24.79
C ALA A 62 -33.22 60.33 23.85
N SER A 63 -32.02 60.76 24.25
CA SER A 63 -30.79 60.52 23.50
C SER A 63 -30.42 59.03 23.47
N LEU A 64 -30.53 58.33 24.60
CA LEU A 64 -30.29 56.88 24.69
C LEU A 64 -31.32 56.07 23.91
N GLU A 65 -32.58 56.49 23.89
CA GLU A 65 -33.61 55.87 23.06
C GLU A 65 -33.32 56.05 21.56
N SER A 66 -32.84 57.24 21.17
CA SER A 66 -32.40 57.51 19.80
C SER A 66 -31.19 56.64 19.41
N GLU A 67 -30.17 56.54 20.28
CA GLU A 67 -29.01 55.67 20.06
C GLU A 67 -29.40 54.18 20.01
N LEU A 68 -30.32 53.74 20.88
CA LEU A 68 -30.85 52.38 20.86
C LEU A 68 -31.63 52.10 19.57
N SER A 69 -32.40 53.07 19.07
CA SER A 69 -33.14 52.92 17.82
C SER A 69 -32.19 52.82 16.61
N SER A 70 -31.13 53.62 16.58
CA SER A 70 -30.13 53.61 15.50
C SER A 70 -29.28 52.34 15.52
N SER A 71 -28.86 51.88 16.70
CA SER A 71 -28.15 50.60 16.84
C SER A 71 -29.03 49.41 16.45
N ARG A 72 -30.32 49.41 16.79
CA ARG A 72 -31.27 48.40 16.31
C ARG A 72 -31.42 48.42 14.80
N ALA A 73 -31.51 49.60 14.18
CA ALA A 73 -31.61 49.73 12.73
C ALA A 73 -30.35 49.20 12.02
N THR A 74 -29.16 49.51 12.54
CA THR A 74 -27.90 48.99 11.98
C THR A 74 -27.75 47.48 12.15
N ILE A 75 -28.14 46.92 13.29
CA ILE A 75 -28.17 45.46 13.50
C ILE A 75 -29.14 44.79 12.51
N ALA A 76 -30.33 45.36 12.33
CA ALA A 76 -31.29 44.83 11.37
C ALA A 76 -30.73 44.85 9.94
N ASP A 77 -30.09 45.95 9.52
CA ASP A 77 -29.43 46.03 8.21
C ASP A 77 -28.33 44.98 8.05
N LEU A 78 -27.47 44.81 9.06
CA LEU A 78 -26.42 43.78 9.06
C LEU A 78 -26.99 42.38 8.94
N ILE A 79 -28.07 42.06 9.66
CA ILE A 79 -28.76 40.76 9.54
C ILE A 79 -29.26 40.57 8.12
N THR A 80 -29.93 41.56 7.52
CA THR A 80 -30.41 41.42 6.14
C THR A 80 -29.26 41.25 5.13
N ARG A 81 -28.12 41.91 5.37
CA ARG A 81 -26.93 41.79 4.52
C ARG A 81 -26.28 40.43 4.65
N ILE A 82 -26.25 39.86 5.86
CA ILE A 82 -25.78 38.49 6.12
C ILE A 82 -26.70 37.51 5.41
N ASP A 83 -28.02 37.64 5.53
CA ASP A 83 -28.98 36.75 4.88
C ASP A 83 -28.87 36.78 3.35
N LYS A 84 -28.73 37.98 2.76
CA LYS A 84 -28.46 38.14 1.32
C LYS A 84 -27.13 37.51 0.90
N SER A 85 -26.09 37.65 1.72
CA SER A 85 -24.78 37.06 1.43
C SER A 85 -24.81 35.54 1.53
N HIS A 86 -25.51 35.00 2.54
CA HIS A 86 -25.66 33.58 2.78
C HIS A 86 -26.48 32.91 1.67
N THR A 87 -27.60 33.52 1.26
CA THR A 87 -28.41 33.03 0.13
C THR A 87 -27.63 33.03 -1.17
N ARG A 88 -26.86 34.10 -1.46
CA ARG A 88 -25.98 34.15 -2.64
C ARG A 88 -24.90 33.08 -2.59
N LEU A 89 -24.24 32.89 -1.44
CA LEU A 89 -23.22 31.86 -1.28
C LEU A 89 -23.81 30.45 -1.50
N LYS A 90 -24.97 30.17 -0.91
CA LYS A 90 -25.67 28.90 -1.08
C LYS A 90 -26.04 28.64 -2.55
N ALA A 91 -26.53 29.66 -3.26
CA ALA A 91 -26.83 29.57 -4.68
C ALA A 91 -25.57 29.25 -5.50
N ASN A 92 -24.48 29.99 -5.28
CA ASN A 92 -23.21 29.77 -5.97
C ASN A 92 -22.61 28.39 -5.68
N LEU A 93 -22.73 27.90 -4.44
CA LEU A 93 -22.28 26.56 -4.07
C LEU A 93 -23.11 25.47 -4.74
N LEU A 94 -24.44 25.63 -4.80
CA LEU A 94 -25.32 24.72 -5.52
C LEU A 94 -25.01 24.70 -7.02
N GLU A 95 -24.81 25.86 -7.62
CA GLU A 95 -24.43 25.98 -9.03
C GLU A 95 -23.08 25.30 -9.28
N GLY A 96 -22.07 25.58 -8.45
CA GLY A 96 -20.76 24.93 -8.52
C GLY A 96 -20.86 23.40 -8.36
N LEU A 97 -21.59 22.92 -7.36
CA LEU A 97 -21.80 21.48 -7.12
C LEU A 97 -22.61 20.81 -8.24
N SER A 98 -23.49 21.53 -8.92
CA SER A 98 -24.23 21.00 -10.06
C SER A 98 -23.39 20.96 -11.33
N THR A 99 -22.38 21.81 -11.46
CA THR A 99 -21.65 22.00 -12.72
C THR A 99 -20.30 21.29 -12.73
N PHE A 100 -19.49 21.43 -11.68
CA PHE A 100 -18.12 20.91 -11.67
C PHE A 100 -18.03 19.38 -11.56
N PRO A 101 -18.74 18.71 -10.64
CA PRO A 101 -18.68 17.25 -10.50
C PRO A 101 -19.07 16.47 -11.77
N PRO A 102 -20.16 16.78 -12.50
CA PRO A 102 -20.50 16.01 -13.69
C PRO A 102 -19.50 16.22 -14.83
N VAL A 103 -18.93 17.41 -14.98
CA VAL A 103 -17.90 17.67 -16.01
C VAL A 103 -16.62 16.88 -15.69
N LEU A 104 -16.18 16.89 -14.42
CA LEU A 104 -15.03 16.11 -13.98
C LEU A 104 -15.27 14.60 -14.14
N ASN A 105 -16.46 14.11 -13.77
CA ASN A 105 -16.80 12.71 -13.91
C ASN A 105 -16.89 12.27 -15.38
N ARG A 106 -17.44 13.10 -16.27
CA ARG A 106 -17.44 12.83 -17.72
C ARG A 106 -16.01 12.76 -18.27
N LYS A 107 -15.14 13.69 -17.88
CA LYS A 107 -13.74 13.70 -18.30
C LYS A 107 -12.99 12.47 -17.79
N ARG A 108 -13.18 12.10 -16.52
CA ARG A 108 -12.60 10.87 -15.94
C ARG A 108 -13.07 9.64 -16.69
N LYS A 109 -14.39 9.48 -16.87
CA LYS A 109 -14.96 8.36 -17.62
C LYS A 109 -14.41 8.27 -19.05
N ALA A 110 -14.34 9.38 -19.79
CA ALA A 110 -13.78 9.39 -21.14
C ALA A 110 -12.27 9.02 -21.16
N SER A 111 -11.52 9.43 -20.14
CA SER A 111 -10.11 9.04 -19.98
C SER A 111 -9.98 7.55 -19.68
N ASP A 112 -10.82 7.01 -18.79
CA ASP A 112 -10.84 5.60 -18.43
C ASP A 112 -11.22 4.74 -19.64
N ASP A 113 -12.25 5.15 -20.41
CA ASP A 113 -12.68 4.51 -21.64
C ASP A 113 -11.56 4.50 -22.71
N LEU A 114 -10.81 5.61 -22.84
CA LEU A 114 -9.66 5.69 -23.75
C LEU A 114 -8.54 4.73 -23.33
N VAL A 115 -8.23 4.67 -22.02
CA VAL A 115 -7.21 3.75 -21.50
C VAL A 115 -7.64 2.30 -21.72
N ALA A 116 -8.90 1.96 -21.44
CA ALA A 116 -9.45 0.64 -21.69
C ALA A 116 -9.35 0.24 -23.18
N ALA A 117 -9.78 1.12 -24.09
CA ALA A 117 -9.67 0.88 -25.53
C ALA A 117 -8.20 0.72 -25.99
N THR A 118 -7.27 1.46 -25.37
CA THR A 118 -5.84 1.34 -25.67
C THR A 118 -5.29 -0.01 -25.20
N ILE A 119 -5.67 -0.46 -24.02
CA ILE A 119 -5.31 -1.79 -23.50
C ILE A 119 -5.87 -2.87 -24.41
N GLU A 120 -7.16 -2.81 -24.77
CA GLU A 120 -7.79 -3.76 -25.68
C GLU A 120 -7.09 -3.79 -27.04
N ALA A 121 -6.81 -2.64 -27.64
CA ALA A 121 -6.07 -2.55 -28.90
C ALA A 121 -4.66 -3.15 -28.79
N SER A 122 -3.98 -2.95 -27.65
CA SER A 122 -2.67 -3.53 -27.41
C SER A 122 -2.73 -5.06 -27.27
N LEU A 123 -3.76 -5.59 -26.58
CA LEU A 123 -3.99 -7.03 -26.44
C LEU A 123 -4.32 -7.67 -27.79
N VAL A 124 -5.15 -7.02 -28.61
CA VAL A 124 -5.44 -7.47 -29.97
C VAL A 124 -4.15 -7.50 -30.80
N LYS A 125 -3.31 -6.45 -30.75
CA LYS A 125 -2.00 -6.44 -31.43
C LYS A 125 -1.08 -7.55 -30.95
N LEU A 126 -1.01 -7.80 -29.64
CA LEU A 126 -0.22 -8.90 -29.10
C LEU A 126 -0.74 -10.27 -29.54
N SER A 127 -2.06 -10.46 -29.55
CA SER A 127 -2.66 -11.70 -30.03
C SER A 127 -2.39 -11.94 -31.51
N LEU A 128 -2.40 -10.88 -32.33
CA LEU A 128 -2.03 -10.92 -33.74
C LEU A 128 -0.55 -11.25 -33.93
N LEU A 129 0.36 -10.56 -33.21
CA LEU A 129 1.79 -10.85 -33.26
C LEU A 129 2.07 -12.30 -32.84
N ARG A 130 1.40 -12.78 -31.80
CA ARG A 130 1.45 -14.18 -31.38
C ARG A 130 1.02 -15.08 -32.54
N ALA A 131 -0.18 -14.90 -33.09
CA ALA A 131 -0.68 -15.73 -34.20
C ALA A 131 0.27 -15.73 -35.41
N GLN A 132 0.79 -14.56 -35.80
CA GLN A 132 1.77 -14.44 -36.88
C GLN A 132 3.07 -15.18 -36.58
N SER A 133 3.56 -15.11 -35.33
CA SER A 133 4.78 -15.80 -34.92
C SER A 133 4.56 -17.31 -34.92
N TYR A 134 3.42 -17.79 -34.43
CA TYR A 134 3.04 -19.20 -34.51
C TYR A 134 2.93 -19.67 -35.96
N GLN A 135 2.32 -18.89 -36.84
CA GLN A 135 2.23 -19.23 -38.26
C GLN A 135 3.62 -19.26 -38.92
N LYS A 136 4.50 -18.30 -38.62
CA LYS A 136 5.87 -18.26 -39.16
C LYS A 136 6.77 -19.37 -38.63
N LEU A 137 6.57 -19.81 -37.38
CA LEU A 137 7.39 -20.86 -36.77
C LEU A 137 6.86 -22.26 -37.09
N TYR A 138 5.57 -22.49 -36.86
CA TYR A 138 4.95 -23.81 -36.95
C TYR A 138 4.14 -24.02 -38.23
N GLY A 139 3.77 -22.97 -38.94
CA GLY A 139 3.03 -23.05 -40.20
C GLY A 139 3.89 -22.76 -41.44
N PHE A 140 5.19 -22.53 -41.28
CA PHE A 140 6.08 -22.34 -42.42
C PHE A 140 6.32 -23.68 -43.11
N THR A 141 5.78 -23.78 -44.32
CA THR A 141 6.00 -24.87 -45.25
C THR A 141 6.93 -24.34 -46.34
N SER A 142 8.09 -24.99 -46.54
CA SER A 142 8.99 -24.61 -47.63
C SER A 142 8.32 -24.94 -48.97
N ASP A 143 8.43 -24.07 -49.98
CA ASP A 143 7.90 -24.33 -51.33
C ASP A 143 8.50 -25.59 -51.97
N THR A 144 9.74 -25.92 -51.61
CA THR A 144 10.43 -27.13 -52.07
C THR A 144 10.03 -28.39 -51.31
N GLU A 145 9.62 -28.26 -50.03
CA GLU A 145 9.26 -29.38 -49.16
C GLU A 145 8.13 -28.95 -48.21
N PRO A 146 6.86 -29.09 -48.63
CA PRO A 146 5.72 -28.63 -47.82
C PRO A 146 5.57 -29.43 -46.52
N ASP A 147 6.11 -30.65 -46.51
CA ASP A 147 6.10 -31.56 -45.38
C ASP A 147 7.15 -31.23 -44.31
N ALA A 148 8.16 -30.41 -44.63
CA ALA A 148 9.26 -30.07 -43.72
C ALA A 148 8.86 -28.94 -42.76
N THR A 149 7.84 -29.18 -41.96
CA THR A 149 7.38 -28.23 -40.93
C THR A 149 8.22 -28.34 -39.66
N MET A 150 8.44 -27.23 -38.96
CA MET A 150 9.15 -27.22 -37.66
C MET A 150 8.52 -28.18 -36.64
N ALA A 151 7.20 -28.35 -36.66
CA ALA A 151 6.51 -29.36 -35.85
C ALA A 151 7.00 -30.79 -36.14
N LYS A 152 7.16 -31.14 -37.43
CA LYS A 152 7.69 -32.43 -37.87
C LYS A 152 9.15 -32.60 -37.47
N ALA A 153 9.96 -31.54 -37.62
CA ALA A 153 11.35 -31.54 -37.17
C ALA A 153 11.48 -31.82 -35.66
N LEU A 154 10.63 -31.18 -34.84
CA LEU A 154 10.58 -31.42 -33.40
C LEU A 154 10.13 -32.84 -33.06
N THR A 155 9.10 -33.37 -33.72
CA THR A 155 8.68 -34.77 -33.49
C THR A 155 9.75 -35.78 -33.88
N THR A 156 10.48 -35.53 -34.97
CA THR A 156 11.59 -36.38 -35.40
C THR A 156 12.76 -36.30 -34.42
N ALA A 157 13.13 -35.10 -33.97
CA ALA A 157 14.19 -34.92 -32.98
C ALA A 157 13.84 -35.59 -31.64
N HIS A 158 12.60 -35.45 -31.18
CA HIS A 158 12.10 -36.12 -29.99
C HIS A 158 12.10 -37.66 -30.15
N GLY A 159 11.73 -38.16 -31.34
CA GLY A 159 11.82 -39.58 -31.67
C GLY A 159 13.25 -40.10 -31.55
N LYS A 160 14.22 -39.39 -32.15
CA LYS A 160 15.65 -39.73 -32.06
C LYS A 160 16.18 -39.73 -30.64
N LEU A 161 15.88 -38.70 -29.85
CA LEU A 161 16.29 -38.63 -28.44
C LEU A 161 15.70 -39.79 -27.62
N LYS A 162 14.48 -40.22 -27.93
CA LYS A 162 13.85 -41.37 -27.25
C LYS A 162 14.51 -42.70 -27.65
N GLU A 163 14.88 -42.85 -28.91
CA GLU A 163 15.62 -44.01 -29.41
C GLU A 163 17.03 -44.07 -28.80
N GLU A 164 17.75 -42.95 -28.79
CA GLU A 164 19.06 -42.82 -28.11
C GLU A 164 18.96 -43.15 -26.62
N ALA A 165 17.94 -42.64 -25.93
CA ALA A 165 17.71 -42.97 -24.52
C ALA A 165 17.44 -44.46 -24.29
N HIS A 166 16.76 -45.13 -25.23
CA HIS A 166 16.53 -46.57 -25.13
C HIS A 166 17.82 -47.36 -25.38
N GLY A 167 18.62 -46.97 -26.38
CA GLY A 167 19.92 -47.58 -26.65
C GLY A 167 20.88 -47.44 -25.47
N LEU A 168 20.92 -46.27 -24.82
CA LEU A 168 21.74 -46.06 -23.62
C LEU A 168 21.32 -46.95 -22.45
N LEU A 169 20.01 -47.21 -22.27
CA LEU A 169 19.53 -48.15 -21.25
C LEU A 169 19.93 -49.60 -21.55
N GLU A 170 19.89 -50.00 -22.82
CA GLU A 170 20.37 -51.32 -23.24
C GLU A 170 21.88 -51.47 -23.02
N GLU A 171 22.65 -50.44 -23.34
CA GLU A 171 24.09 -50.38 -23.07
C GLU A 171 24.38 -50.42 -21.57
N GLU A 172 23.64 -49.68 -20.75
CA GLU A 172 23.75 -49.71 -19.28
C GLU A 172 23.52 -51.13 -18.75
N HIS A 173 22.45 -51.80 -19.18
CA HIS A 173 22.18 -53.19 -18.78
C HIS A 173 23.26 -54.17 -19.23
N ALA A 174 23.83 -53.98 -20.43
CA ALA A 174 24.93 -54.81 -20.91
C ALA A 174 26.20 -54.61 -20.08
N LEU A 175 26.51 -53.36 -19.70
CA LEU A 175 27.65 -53.04 -18.85
C LEU A 175 27.45 -53.57 -17.43
N ASP A 176 26.27 -53.44 -16.86
CA ASP A 176 25.94 -54.00 -15.54
C ASP A 176 26.15 -55.52 -15.51
N ALA A 177 25.73 -56.23 -16.57
CA ALA A 177 25.96 -57.66 -16.69
C ALA A 177 27.47 -57.99 -16.75
N GLN A 178 28.26 -57.22 -17.51
CA GLN A 178 29.71 -57.40 -17.56
C GLN A 178 30.37 -57.11 -16.21
N ILE A 179 29.95 -56.04 -15.51
CA ILE A 179 30.43 -55.72 -14.18
C ILE A 179 30.12 -56.86 -13.21
N GLU A 180 28.91 -57.43 -13.27
CA GLU A 180 28.55 -58.58 -12.44
C GLU A 180 29.43 -59.80 -12.74
N GLU A 181 29.74 -60.08 -14.00
CA GLU A 181 30.66 -61.15 -14.40
C GLU A 181 32.08 -60.90 -13.86
N TYR A 182 32.59 -59.67 -13.97
CA TYR A 182 33.89 -59.30 -13.41
C TYR A 182 33.88 -59.41 -11.88
N GLU A 183 32.84 -58.94 -11.20
CA GLU A 183 32.70 -59.10 -9.76
C GLU A 183 32.68 -60.58 -9.35
N ARG A 184 32.00 -61.45 -10.11
CA ARG A 184 32.01 -62.90 -9.84
C ARG A 184 33.40 -63.49 -10.03
N LEU A 185 34.13 -63.11 -11.08
CA LEU A 185 35.50 -63.55 -11.30
C LEU A 185 36.44 -63.06 -10.20
N THR A 186 36.33 -61.79 -9.79
CA THR A 186 37.09 -61.24 -8.66
C THR A 186 36.75 -61.96 -7.37
N ARG A 187 35.47 -62.22 -7.08
CA ARG A 187 35.05 -63.02 -5.91
C ARG A 187 35.57 -64.46 -5.96
N LEU A 188 35.75 -65.05 -7.15
CA LEU A 188 36.34 -66.39 -7.28
C LEU A 188 37.86 -66.38 -7.04
N VAL A 189 38.55 -65.35 -7.54
CA VAL A 189 40.01 -65.18 -7.37
C VAL A 189 40.36 -64.79 -5.93
N ASP A 190 39.57 -63.92 -5.32
CA ASP A 190 39.74 -63.54 -3.92
C ASP A 190 39.19 -64.63 -2.98
N GLY A 191 38.20 -65.41 -3.42
CA GLY A 191 37.52 -66.40 -2.58
C GLY A 191 36.82 -65.77 -1.36
N ASP A 192 35.98 -66.55 -0.68
CA ASP A 192 35.39 -66.14 0.62
C ASP A 192 36.46 -65.94 1.73
N SER A 193 37.71 -66.27 1.42
CA SER A 193 38.90 -66.03 2.21
C SER A 193 39.96 -65.40 1.31
N GLY A 194 40.02 -64.06 1.26
CA GLY A 194 41.00 -63.20 0.54
C GLY A 194 42.47 -63.40 0.94
N THR A 195 42.88 -64.64 1.22
CA THR A 195 44.14 -65.04 1.81
C THR A 195 45.01 -65.87 0.87
N GLU A 196 44.47 -66.56 -0.14
CA GLU A 196 45.29 -67.46 -0.97
C GLU A 196 46.22 -66.71 -1.95
N PHE A 197 45.70 -65.74 -2.71
CA PHE A 197 46.57 -64.95 -3.62
C PHE A 197 47.53 -64.05 -2.83
N ALA A 198 47.08 -63.50 -1.70
CA ALA A 198 47.93 -62.75 -0.78
C ALA A 198 49.06 -63.62 -0.20
N GLN A 199 48.77 -64.88 0.15
CA GLN A 199 49.77 -65.83 0.64
C GLN A 199 50.76 -66.24 -0.44
N VAL A 200 50.33 -66.43 -1.70
CA VAL A 200 51.24 -66.71 -2.82
C VAL A 200 52.19 -65.53 -3.07
N VAL A 201 51.69 -64.30 -3.00
CA VAL A 201 52.53 -63.09 -3.12
C VAL A 201 53.50 -62.98 -1.94
N GLU A 202 53.05 -63.27 -0.71
CA GLU A 202 53.91 -63.27 0.47
C GLU A 202 54.99 -64.36 0.41
N ASP A 203 54.64 -65.56 -0.04
CA ASP A 203 55.58 -66.67 -0.23
C ASP A 203 56.58 -66.38 -1.36
N TYR A 204 56.15 -65.73 -2.44
CA TYR A 204 57.05 -65.28 -3.51
C TYR A 204 58.06 -64.24 -3.01
N ILE A 205 57.60 -63.23 -2.27
CA ILE A 205 58.47 -62.21 -1.65
C ILE A 205 59.46 -62.86 -0.68
N ARG A 206 59.02 -63.87 0.08
CA ARG A 206 59.87 -64.63 1.00
C ARG A 206 60.97 -65.39 0.24
N VAL A 207 60.60 -66.13 -0.80
CA VAL A 207 61.55 -66.89 -1.63
C VAL A 207 62.54 -65.97 -2.33
N GLU A 208 62.10 -64.82 -2.83
CA GLU A 208 63.00 -63.83 -3.44
C GLU A 208 64.02 -63.33 -2.42
N LYS A 209 63.57 -62.97 -1.21
CA LYS A 209 64.45 -62.56 -0.10
C LYS A 209 65.45 -63.66 0.29
N GLU A 210 65.00 -64.89 0.44
CA GLU A 210 65.86 -66.05 0.73
C GLU A 210 66.86 -66.30 -0.41
N SER A 211 66.46 -66.12 -1.66
CA SER A 211 67.34 -66.25 -2.83
C SER A 211 68.40 -65.14 -2.89
N GLU A 212 68.04 -63.90 -2.51
CA GLU A 212 68.98 -62.79 -2.38
C GLU A 212 69.96 -62.99 -1.23
N GLU A 213 69.49 -63.50 -0.10
CA GLU A 213 70.32 -63.86 1.05
C GLU A 213 71.30 -65.00 0.69
N CYS A 214 70.81 -66.07 0.06
CA CYS A 214 71.65 -67.14 -0.48
C CYS A 214 72.67 -66.61 -1.50
N ARG A 215 72.27 -65.68 -2.38
CA ARG A 215 73.19 -65.05 -3.35
C ARG A 215 74.21 -64.14 -2.67
N ARG A 216 73.87 -63.48 -1.56
CA ARG A 216 74.82 -62.73 -0.72
C ARG A 216 75.78 -63.67 0.00
N ASP A 217 75.30 -64.79 0.52
CA ASP A 217 76.11 -65.77 1.22
C ASP A 217 77.03 -66.54 0.28
N LEU A 218 76.60 -66.86 -0.95
CA LEU A 218 77.47 -67.36 -2.01
C LEU A 218 78.56 -66.34 -2.38
N ARG A 219 78.25 -65.03 -2.36
CA ARG A 219 79.26 -63.98 -2.53
C ARG A 219 80.23 -63.90 -1.36
N ARG A 220 79.79 -64.17 -0.13
CA ARG A 220 80.65 -64.20 1.07
C ARG A 220 81.53 -65.45 1.11
N LEU A 221 81.02 -66.61 0.71
CA LEU A 221 81.76 -67.87 0.64
C LEU A 221 82.74 -67.90 -0.55
N GLY A 222 82.40 -67.25 -1.67
CA GLY A 222 83.30 -67.06 -2.81
C GLY A 222 84.42 -66.03 -2.58
N SER A 223 84.45 -65.37 -1.41
CA SER A 223 85.47 -64.39 -1.02
C SER A 223 86.59 -64.97 -0.14
N THR A 224 86.61 -66.29 0.09
CA THR A 224 87.72 -66.96 0.78
C THR A 224 88.10 -68.27 0.07
N GLY A 225 88.99 -68.21 -0.91
CA GLY A 225 89.66 -69.42 -1.44
C GLY A 225 90.12 -69.33 -2.89
N ASN A 226 91.38 -68.92 -3.05
CA ASN A 226 92.28 -68.97 -4.22
C ASN A 226 92.19 -67.86 -5.26
#